data_AF-A0A9N9JZ32-F1
#
_entry.id   AF-A0A9N9JZ32-F1
#
_cell.length_a   1.000
_cell.length_b   1.000
_cell.length_c   1.000
_cell.angle_alpha   90.00
_cell.angle_beta   90.00
_cell.angle_gamma   90.00
#
_symmetry.space_group_name_H-M   'P 1'
#
loop_
_entity.id
_entity.type
_entity.pdbx_description
1 polymer ?
#
loop_
_entity_poly.entity_id
_entity_poly.type
_entity_poly.pdbx_seq_one_letter_code
_entity_poly.pdbx_strand_id
1 'polypeptide(L)'
;EFLLYLRIQLQIFRTSHLPPHMIGHKESLAEDFNYLNLSTLKDSEHPQCFFMYGRPLWSSLMSPSLGDTKGFVPHSIINLAMDKLVGGMTYTSWKKKHKNRISIVEALAILGPRLCIDIVPQSEYAPSLVSNFMRYCINISDDRKNITTSMSTEPVLAEASAQIMNDPDIKLIEIINELISSLQDGGVEGGYRGELVARLLLLKAWDDVYKKLDAPSTRIHYSRFMTLSDFLKSLLAENAYDKISSRLQERVTFTGTEFGQAYIKFTHFI
;
A
#
# COMPACT_ATOMS: atom_id res chain seq x y z
N GLU A 1 -12.27 16.47 -12.50
CA GLU A 1 -12.20 16.00 -11.10
C GLU A 1 -11.32 14.77 -10.91
N PHE A 2 -11.48 13.67 -11.66
CA PHE A 2 -10.62 12.47 -11.57
C PHE A 2 -9.09 12.73 -11.63
N LEU A 3 -8.63 13.57 -12.58
CA LEU A 3 -7.22 13.96 -12.67
C LEU A 3 -6.75 14.88 -11.54
N LEU A 4 -7.66 15.60 -10.88
CA LEU A 4 -7.36 16.44 -9.71
C LEU A 4 -7.14 15.56 -8.47
N TYR A 5 -7.92 14.47 -8.36
CA TYR A 5 -7.78 13.44 -7.30
C TYR A 5 -6.45 12.67 -7.44
N LEU A 6 -6.06 12.31 -8.66
CA LEU A 6 -4.73 11.73 -8.97
C LEU A 6 -3.56 12.65 -8.58
N ARG A 7 -3.75 13.98 -8.64
CA ARG A 7 -2.72 14.98 -8.32
C ARG A 7 -2.38 15.08 -6.83
N ILE A 8 -3.26 14.62 -5.94
CA ILE A 8 -3.08 14.67 -4.48
C ILE A 8 -2.34 13.43 -3.95
N GLN A 9 -2.41 12.31 -4.66
CA GLN A 9 -1.98 10.99 -4.13
C GLN A 9 -0.79 10.36 -4.88
N LEU A 10 -0.46 10.83 -6.09
CA LEU A 10 0.72 10.36 -6.84
C LEU A 10 1.95 11.22 -6.56
N GLN A 11 3.00 10.61 -5.99
CA GLN A 11 4.32 11.21 -6.03
C GLN A 11 4.92 11.03 -7.44
N ILE A 12 4.99 12.13 -8.20
CA ILE A 12 5.54 12.17 -9.56
C ILE A 12 7.01 12.61 -9.49
N PHE A 13 7.91 11.73 -9.91
CA PHE A 13 9.35 11.97 -9.94
C PHE A 13 9.84 12.27 -11.36
N ARG A 14 10.64 13.33 -11.46
CA ARG A 14 11.01 13.99 -12.73
C ARG A 14 12.20 13.34 -13.42
N THR A 15 13.09 12.71 -12.69
CA THR A 15 14.30 12.07 -13.22
C THR A 15 14.54 10.78 -12.45
N SER A 16 15.46 9.95 -12.92
CA SER A 16 15.97 8.82 -12.13
C SER A 16 16.74 9.25 -10.88
N HIS A 17 16.88 10.55 -10.59
CA HIS A 17 17.59 11.09 -9.44
C HIS A 17 16.60 11.61 -8.39
N LEU A 18 16.97 11.53 -7.10
CA LEU A 18 16.11 11.98 -6.01
C LEU A 18 16.00 13.51 -5.96
N PRO A 19 14.82 14.09 -5.66
CA PRO A 19 14.67 15.53 -5.44
C PRO A 19 15.47 16.02 -4.22
N PRO A 20 16.08 17.22 -4.25
CA PRO A 20 16.88 17.75 -3.13
C PRO A 20 16.15 17.84 -1.78
N HIS A 21 14.83 18.03 -1.77
CA HIS A 21 14.05 18.09 -0.51
C HIS A 21 13.85 16.71 0.13
N MET A 22 13.93 15.62 -0.65
CA MET A 22 13.99 14.25 -0.10
C MET A 22 15.39 13.91 0.43
N ILE A 23 16.41 14.65 -0.02
CA ILE A 23 17.77 14.63 0.56
C ILE A 23 17.81 15.44 1.87
N GLY A 24 16.84 16.34 2.11
CA GLY A 24 16.76 17.25 3.25
C GLY A 24 16.22 16.67 4.56
N HIS A 25 15.65 15.46 4.58
CA HIS A 25 15.33 14.74 5.83
C HIS A 25 16.58 14.18 6.55
N LYS A 26 17.76 14.68 6.19
CA LYS A 26 19.04 14.31 6.80
C LYS A 26 19.20 14.84 8.23
N GLU A 27 18.54 15.91 8.65
CA GLU A 27 18.95 16.60 9.89
C GLU A 27 18.44 15.97 11.21
N SER A 28 17.45 15.07 11.19
CA SER A 28 17.02 14.34 12.41
C SER A 28 17.27 12.82 12.37
N LEU A 29 17.82 12.32 11.26
CA LEU A 29 18.16 10.90 11.03
C LEU A 29 19.62 10.75 10.54
N ALA A 30 20.42 11.81 10.72
CA ALA A 30 21.73 12.03 10.09
C ALA A 30 22.77 10.96 10.40
N GLU A 31 22.68 10.34 11.58
CA GLU A 31 23.72 9.41 12.05
C GLU A 31 23.59 8.02 11.39
N ASP A 32 22.39 7.61 10.98
CA ASP A 32 22.16 6.28 10.38
C ASP A 32 22.34 6.26 8.84
N PHE A 33 22.37 7.43 8.18
CA PHE A 33 22.27 7.54 6.72
C PHE A 33 23.57 7.81 5.96
N ASN A 34 24.70 7.99 6.64
CA ASN A 34 25.98 8.24 5.94
C ASN A 34 26.47 7.06 5.09
N TYR A 35 25.84 5.87 5.18
CA TYR A 35 26.24 4.68 4.43
C TYR A 35 25.39 4.37 3.18
N LEU A 36 24.18 4.90 3.07
CA LEU A 36 23.32 4.70 1.90
C LEU A 36 23.51 5.90 0.97
N ASN A 37 24.41 5.77 -0.02
CA ASN A 37 24.65 6.80 -1.02
C ASN A 37 23.45 6.88 -1.99
N LEU A 38 22.33 7.46 -1.53
CA LEU A 38 21.08 7.57 -2.25
C LEU A 38 21.19 8.64 -3.34
N SER A 39 21.53 8.22 -4.56
CA SER A 39 21.72 9.12 -5.71
C SER A 39 20.58 9.01 -6.74
N THR A 40 19.93 7.84 -6.80
CA THR A 40 18.90 7.51 -7.77
C THR A 40 17.56 7.10 -7.11
N LEU A 41 16.47 7.13 -7.89
CA LEU A 41 15.17 6.56 -7.50
C LEU A 41 15.30 5.07 -7.18
N LYS A 42 16.14 4.34 -7.93
CA LYS A 42 16.40 2.93 -7.68
C LYS A 42 17.10 2.71 -6.34
N ASP A 43 17.99 3.62 -5.96
CA ASP A 43 18.63 3.58 -4.63
C ASP A 43 17.59 3.80 -3.52
N SER A 44 16.55 4.62 -3.77
CA SER A 44 15.44 4.79 -2.81
C SER A 44 14.48 3.60 -2.70
N GLU A 45 14.60 2.60 -3.60
CA GLU A 45 13.90 1.31 -3.47
C GLU A 45 14.65 0.34 -2.53
N HIS A 46 15.78 0.75 -1.97
CA HIS A 46 16.52 -0.07 -1.02
C HIS A 46 15.63 -0.43 0.18
N PRO A 47 15.59 -1.71 0.63
CA PRO A 47 14.66 -2.15 1.67
C PRO A 47 14.72 -1.34 2.97
N GLN A 48 15.92 -0.89 3.35
CA GLN A 48 16.13 -0.05 4.53
C GLN A 48 15.33 1.26 4.43
N CYS A 49 15.31 1.93 3.27
CA CYS A 49 14.51 3.12 3.06
C CYS A 49 13.01 2.81 3.15
N PHE A 50 12.59 1.65 2.65
CA PHE A 50 11.20 1.23 2.68
C PHE A 50 10.68 0.98 4.11
N PHE A 51 11.45 0.29 4.95
CA PHE A 51 11.04 -0.07 6.31
C PHE A 51 11.13 1.07 7.32
N MET A 52 11.66 2.24 6.95
CA MET A 52 11.62 3.42 7.81
C MET A 52 10.27 4.11 7.86
N TYR A 53 9.43 3.89 6.84
CA TYR A 53 8.12 4.51 6.78
C TYR A 53 7.09 3.69 7.58
N GLY A 54 6.19 4.38 8.28
CA GLY A 54 5.17 3.75 9.12
C GLY A 54 5.65 3.53 10.55
N ARG A 55 5.35 2.36 11.13
CA ARG A 55 5.74 2.06 12.52
C ARG A 55 7.26 1.90 12.66
N PRO A 56 7.90 2.50 13.69
CA PRO A 56 9.32 2.31 13.97
C PRO A 56 9.74 0.84 14.18
N LEU A 57 8.78 -0.03 14.50
CA LEU A 57 9.01 -1.47 14.61
C LEU A 57 9.62 -2.05 13.33
N TRP A 58 9.17 -1.63 12.15
CA TRP A 58 9.61 -2.19 10.88
C TRP A 58 11.11 -1.97 10.64
N SER A 59 11.62 -0.75 10.92
CA SER A 59 13.04 -0.46 10.81
C SER A 59 13.85 -1.16 11.90
N SER A 60 13.34 -1.23 13.13
CA SER A 60 14.06 -1.90 14.23
C SER A 60 14.25 -3.41 14.00
N LEU A 61 13.37 -4.04 13.20
CA LEU A 61 13.49 -5.45 12.84
C LEU A 61 14.63 -5.68 11.84
N MET A 62 14.92 -4.70 10.96
CA MET A 62 16.03 -4.80 10.00
C MET A 62 17.40 -4.67 10.68
N SER A 63 17.50 -3.80 11.69
CA SER A 63 18.75 -3.46 12.37
C SER A 63 18.51 -3.37 13.88
N PRO A 64 18.50 -4.51 14.61
CA PRO A 64 18.24 -4.49 16.04
C PRO A 64 19.36 -3.77 16.80
N SER A 65 18.99 -2.89 17.74
CA SER A 65 19.94 -2.05 18.50
C SER A 65 20.77 -2.80 19.56
N LEU A 66 20.63 -4.12 19.68
CA LEU A 66 21.22 -4.95 20.75
C LEU A 66 22.17 -6.02 20.19
N GLY A 67 23.47 -5.70 20.06
CA GLY A 67 24.56 -6.67 19.88
C GLY A 67 24.70 -7.34 18.50
N ASP A 68 25.51 -8.40 18.42
CA ASP A 68 25.86 -9.20 17.22
C ASP A 68 24.67 -9.95 16.57
N THR A 69 23.42 -9.65 16.95
CA THR A 69 22.25 -10.30 16.35
C THR A 69 22.00 -9.75 14.95
N LYS A 70 22.00 -10.65 13.96
CA LYS A 70 21.56 -10.31 12.60
C LYS A 70 20.07 -9.96 12.64
N GLY A 71 19.72 -8.81 12.08
CA GLY A 71 18.33 -8.42 11.89
C GLY A 71 17.58 -9.31 10.91
N PHE A 72 16.27 -9.09 10.84
CA PHE A 72 15.39 -9.77 9.90
C PHE A 72 15.73 -9.34 8.47
N VAL A 73 15.74 -10.31 7.56
CA VAL A 73 15.81 -10.02 6.13
C VAL A 73 14.47 -9.44 5.64
N PRO A 74 14.46 -8.58 4.59
CA PRO A 74 13.27 -7.87 4.12
C PRO A 74 12.02 -8.73 3.96
N HIS A 75 12.14 -9.89 3.31
CA HIS A 75 10.99 -10.76 3.05
C HIS A 75 10.34 -11.28 4.33
N SER A 76 11.09 -11.40 5.43
CA SER A 76 10.57 -11.91 6.70
C SER A 76 9.74 -10.86 7.41
N ILE A 77 10.09 -9.58 7.25
CA ILE A 77 9.31 -8.46 7.76
C ILE A 77 8.01 -8.33 6.98
N ILE A 78 8.04 -8.49 5.66
CA ILE A 78 6.82 -8.53 4.84
C ILE A 78 5.92 -9.71 5.24
N ASN A 79 6.48 -10.91 5.42
CA ASN A 79 5.70 -12.06 5.90
C ASN A 79 5.07 -11.79 7.27
N LEU A 80 5.81 -11.16 8.20
CA LEU A 80 5.26 -10.76 9.50
C LEU A 80 4.12 -9.75 9.34
N ALA A 81 4.24 -8.78 8.43
CA ALA A 81 3.17 -7.84 8.13
C ALA A 81 1.93 -8.57 7.57
N MET A 82 2.11 -9.55 6.67
CA MET A 82 1.02 -10.39 6.17
C MET A 82 0.35 -11.17 7.31
N ASP A 83 1.12 -11.81 8.18
CA ASP A 83 0.63 -12.54 9.36
C ASP A 83 -0.21 -11.63 10.25
N LYS A 84 0.23 -10.38 10.46
CA LYS A 84 -0.49 -9.38 11.25
C LYS A 84 -1.78 -8.89 10.58
N LEU A 85 -1.84 -8.82 9.24
CA LEU A 85 -3.06 -8.46 8.51
C LEU A 85 -4.10 -9.58 8.49
N VAL A 86 -3.72 -10.82 8.79
CA VAL A 86 -4.63 -11.98 8.84
C VAL A 86 -4.92 -12.48 10.26
N GLY A 87 -4.73 -11.61 11.26
CA GLY A 87 -5.13 -11.91 12.65
C GLY A 87 -4.01 -12.48 13.53
N GLY A 88 -2.75 -12.36 13.10
CA GLY A 88 -1.57 -12.78 13.87
C GLY A 88 -1.20 -14.26 13.72
N MET A 89 -1.93 -15.03 12.93
CA MET A 89 -1.53 -16.37 12.53
C MET A 89 -0.63 -16.32 11.30
N THR A 90 0.22 -17.34 11.11
CA THR A 90 1.06 -17.39 9.90
C THR A 90 0.19 -17.45 8.64
N TYR A 91 0.52 -16.64 7.64
CA TYR A 91 -0.26 -16.50 6.41
C TYR A 91 -0.45 -17.85 5.69
N THR A 92 0.58 -18.70 5.69
CA THR A 92 0.49 -20.07 5.17
C THR A 92 -0.56 -20.91 5.90
N SER A 93 -0.66 -20.77 7.23
CA SER A 93 -1.67 -21.49 8.02
C SER A 93 -3.06 -20.88 7.83
N TRP A 94 -3.14 -19.55 7.75
CA TRP A 94 -4.37 -18.82 7.45
C TRP A 94 -4.96 -19.28 6.11
N LYS A 95 -4.15 -19.33 5.06
CA LYS A 95 -4.53 -19.79 3.72
C LYS A 95 -5.09 -21.21 3.75
N LYS A 96 -4.40 -22.14 4.41
CA LYS A 96 -4.82 -23.54 4.56
C LYS A 96 -6.15 -23.67 5.28
N LYS A 97 -6.35 -22.89 6.35
CA LYS A 97 -7.57 -22.90 7.16
C LYS A 97 -8.77 -22.39 6.37
N HIS A 98 -8.60 -21.30 5.62
CA HIS A 98 -9.73 -20.57 5.09
C HIS A 98 -10.27 -21.12 3.77
N LYS A 99 -9.52 -21.89 2.96
CA LYS A 99 -10.02 -22.51 1.71
C LYS A 99 -10.90 -21.57 0.84
N ASN A 100 -10.59 -20.27 0.79
CA ASN A 100 -11.38 -19.19 0.16
C ASN A 100 -12.65 -18.71 0.90
N ARG A 101 -12.77 -18.93 2.22
CA ARG A 101 -13.79 -18.32 3.08
C ARG A 101 -13.10 -17.28 3.93
N ILE A 102 -13.22 -16.03 3.52
CA ILE A 102 -12.64 -14.88 4.22
C ILE A 102 -13.80 -14.22 4.97
N SER A 103 -13.60 -13.85 6.24
CA SER A 103 -14.62 -13.12 6.99
C SER A 103 -14.59 -11.63 6.66
N ILE A 104 -15.69 -10.91 6.93
CA ILE A 104 -15.77 -9.45 6.82
C ILE A 104 -14.57 -8.76 7.49
N VAL A 105 -14.28 -9.10 8.74
CA VAL A 105 -13.20 -8.45 9.51
C VAL A 105 -11.83 -8.69 8.86
N GLU A 106 -11.56 -9.90 8.37
CA GLU A 106 -10.31 -10.20 7.66
C GLU A 106 -10.23 -9.43 6.34
N ALA A 107 -11.32 -9.35 5.58
CA ALA A 107 -11.35 -8.60 4.33
C ALA A 107 -11.08 -7.11 4.55
N LEU A 108 -11.70 -6.52 5.58
CA LEU A 108 -11.48 -5.13 5.97
C LEU A 108 -10.03 -4.89 6.44
N ALA A 109 -9.45 -5.82 7.19
CA ALA A 109 -8.06 -5.73 7.62
C ALA A 109 -7.08 -5.85 6.44
N ILE A 110 -7.36 -6.71 5.46
CA ILE A 110 -6.52 -6.89 4.27
C ILE A 110 -6.62 -5.66 3.35
N LEU A 111 -7.81 -5.12 3.12
CA LEU A 111 -8.02 -4.00 2.20
C LEU A 111 -7.67 -2.63 2.79
N GLY A 112 -7.86 -2.48 4.10
CA GLY A 112 -7.73 -1.20 4.80
C GLY A 112 -6.41 -0.46 4.55
N PRO A 113 -5.22 -1.11 4.53
CA PRO A 113 -3.95 -0.41 4.35
C PRO A 113 -3.82 0.26 2.98
N ARG A 114 -4.66 -0.12 2.01
CA ARG A 114 -4.60 0.41 0.64
C ARG A 114 -5.81 1.27 0.28
N LEU A 115 -7.00 0.98 0.79
CA LEU A 115 -8.26 1.62 0.38
C LEU A 115 -8.74 2.78 1.25
N CYS A 116 -8.13 3.01 2.43
CA CYS A 116 -8.62 3.95 3.44
C CYS A 116 -10.09 3.70 3.79
N ILE A 117 -10.37 2.53 4.36
CA ILE A 117 -11.72 2.12 4.73
C ILE A 117 -12.08 2.69 6.10
N ASP A 118 -13.13 3.50 6.13
CA ASP A 118 -13.70 4.06 7.35
C ASP A 118 -14.71 3.09 7.96
N ILE A 119 -14.44 2.69 9.20
CA ILE A 119 -15.29 1.76 9.94
C ILE A 119 -16.17 2.55 10.88
N VAL A 120 -17.47 2.25 10.84
CA VAL A 120 -18.46 2.89 11.69
C VAL A 120 -18.14 2.58 13.16
N PRO A 121 -18.04 3.59 14.05
CA PRO A 121 -17.61 3.38 15.43
C PRO A 121 -18.48 2.42 16.25
N GLN A 122 -19.77 2.31 15.90
CA GLN A 122 -20.75 1.42 16.54
C GLN A 122 -20.74 0.00 15.97
N SER A 123 -19.98 -0.24 14.89
CA SER A 123 -19.94 -1.56 14.25
C SER A 123 -19.28 -2.59 15.17
N GLU A 124 -19.73 -3.84 15.04
CA GLU A 124 -19.07 -4.98 15.70
C GLU A 124 -17.67 -5.26 15.13
N TYR A 125 -17.34 -4.67 13.97
CA TYR A 125 -16.05 -4.83 13.31
C TYR A 125 -14.94 -4.06 14.04
N ALA A 126 -15.24 -2.88 14.58
CA ALA A 126 -14.23 -2.01 15.19
C ALA A 126 -13.45 -2.67 16.36
N PRO A 127 -14.09 -3.29 17.37
CA PRO A 127 -13.38 -4.01 18.42
C PRO A 127 -12.47 -5.12 17.87
N SER A 128 -12.98 -5.92 16.93
CA SER A 128 -12.25 -7.07 16.38
C SER A 128 -11.04 -6.65 15.54
N LEU A 129 -11.20 -5.60 14.72
CA LEU A 129 -10.12 -5.01 13.93
C LEU A 129 -8.98 -4.45 14.81
N VAL A 130 -9.31 -3.91 15.98
CA VAL A 130 -8.32 -3.39 16.93
C VAL A 130 -7.63 -4.51 17.71
N SER A 131 -8.39 -5.49 18.20
CA SER A 131 -7.82 -6.52 19.08
C SER A 131 -7.01 -7.57 18.35
N ASN A 132 -7.41 -7.90 17.11
CA ASN A 132 -6.84 -9.03 16.37
C ASN A 132 -5.97 -8.61 15.19
N PHE A 133 -6.12 -7.38 14.68
CA PHE A 133 -5.47 -6.91 13.47
C PHE A 133 -4.69 -5.60 13.72
N MET A 134 -4.14 -5.00 12.66
CA MET A 134 -3.25 -3.83 12.74
C MET A 134 -3.98 -2.48 12.79
N ARG A 135 -5.28 -2.47 13.12
CA ARG A 135 -6.08 -1.24 13.13
C ARG A 135 -5.89 -0.50 14.46
N TYR A 136 -5.80 0.82 14.40
CA TYR A 136 -5.61 1.66 15.58
C TYR A 136 -6.95 2.02 16.21
N CYS A 137 -6.99 1.96 17.54
CA CYS A 137 -8.02 2.61 18.33
C CYS A 137 -7.61 4.07 18.56
N ILE A 138 -8.41 5.01 18.06
CA ILE A 138 -8.21 6.44 18.27
C ILE A 138 -8.89 6.87 19.57
N ASN A 139 -10.15 6.46 19.74
CA ASN A 139 -10.96 6.88 20.88
C ASN A 139 -12.00 5.80 21.22
N ILE A 140 -12.30 5.68 22.51
CA ILE A 140 -13.42 4.90 23.02
C ILE A 140 -14.32 5.87 23.77
N SER A 141 -15.61 5.92 23.42
CA SER A 141 -16.56 6.77 24.13
C SER A 141 -16.69 6.38 25.61
N ASP A 142 -17.14 7.29 26.46
CA ASP A 142 -17.30 7.05 27.90
C ASP A 142 -18.23 5.86 28.20
N ASP A 143 -19.27 5.68 27.38
CA ASP A 143 -20.21 4.55 27.46
C ASP A 143 -19.67 3.24 26.84
N ARG A 144 -18.46 3.29 26.28
CA ARG A 144 -17.74 2.21 25.59
C ARG A 144 -18.48 1.60 24.39
N LYS A 145 -19.51 2.27 23.87
CA LYS A 145 -20.29 1.79 22.73
C LYS A 145 -19.72 2.18 21.38
N ASN A 146 -18.86 3.21 21.35
CA ASN A 146 -18.27 3.73 20.12
C ASN A 146 -16.76 3.56 20.19
N ILE A 147 -16.19 2.84 19.24
CA ILE A 147 -14.74 2.71 19.07
C ILE A 147 -14.35 3.39 17.77
N THR A 148 -13.87 4.62 17.89
CA THR A 148 -13.32 5.34 16.74
C THR A 148 -11.98 4.75 16.41
N THR A 149 -11.79 4.40 15.14
CA THR A 149 -10.67 3.59 14.70
C THR A 149 -10.16 4.12 13.37
N SER A 150 -8.87 3.93 13.13
CA SER A 150 -8.25 4.26 11.84
C SER A 150 -7.20 3.23 11.49
N MET A 151 -6.98 3.04 10.20
CA MET A 151 -5.85 2.26 9.73
C MET A 151 -4.80 3.23 9.19
N SER A 152 -3.66 3.31 9.88
CA SER A 152 -2.54 4.09 9.35
C SER A 152 -2.08 3.45 8.05
N THR A 153 -1.91 4.30 7.05
CA THR A 153 -1.47 3.92 5.74
C THR A 153 0.06 3.79 5.77
N GLU A 154 0.52 2.56 5.99
CA GLU A 154 1.93 2.24 6.13
C GLU A 154 2.41 1.51 4.87
N PRO A 155 3.50 1.92 4.20
CA PRO A 155 3.98 1.25 2.99
C PRO A 155 4.19 -0.25 3.17
N VAL A 156 4.69 -0.68 4.34
CA VAL A 156 4.90 -2.10 4.68
C VAL A 156 3.60 -2.88 4.72
N LEU A 157 2.54 -2.33 5.33
CA LEU A 157 1.22 -2.97 5.36
C LEU A 157 0.54 -2.91 3.99
N ALA A 158 0.74 -1.84 3.22
CA ALA A 158 0.26 -1.74 1.85
C ALA A 158 0.89 -2.80 0.93
N GLU A 159 2.20 -3.03 1.05
CA GLU A 159 2.91 -4.11 0.33
C GLU A 159 2.38 -5.49 0.72
N ALA A 160 2.24 -5.76 2.03
CA ALA A 160 1.70 -7.02 2.53
C ALA A 160 0.26 -7.26 2.04
N SER A 161 -0.58 -6.22 2.12
CA SER A 161 -1.94 -6.23 1.58
C SER A 161 -1.96 -6.55 0.08
N ALA A 162 -1.11 -5.89 -0.70
CA ALA A 162 -1.00 -6.14 -2.13
C ALA A 162 -0.58 -7.59 -2.43
N GLN A 163 0.34 -8.17 -1.64
CA GLN A 163 0.71 -9.58 -1.80
C GLN A 163 -0.43 -10.54 -1.51
N ILE A 164 -1.23 -10.28 -0.47
CA ILE A 164 -2.41 -11.11 -0.15
C ILE A 164 -3.47 -10.98 -1.24
N MET A 165 -3.80 -9.75 -1.66
CA MET A 165 -4.81 -9.48 -2.70
C MET A 165 -4.48 -10.10 -4.06
N ASN A 166 -3.20 -10.34 -4.33
CA ASN A 166 -2.69 -10.83 -5.60
C ASN A 166 -2.14 -12.25 -5.53
N ASP A 167 -2.29 -12.93 -4.40
CA ASP A 167 -1.92 -14.34 -4.25
C ASP A 167 -2.83 -15.20 -5.13
N PRO A 168 -2.27 -16.06 -6.01
CA PRO A 168 -3.07 -16.89 -6.92
C PRO A 168 -3.97 -17.89 -6.20
N ASP A 169 -3.64 -18.26 -4.96
CA ASP A 169 -4.46 -19.17 -4.14
C ASP A 169 -5.63 -18.45 -3.46
N ILE A 170 -5.65 -17.11 -3.48
CA ILE A 170 -6.67 -16.29 -2.85
C ILE A 170 -7.54 -15.64 -3.93
N LYS A 171 -8.84 -15.94 -3.86
CA LYS A 171 -9.82 -15.31 -4.74
C LYS A 171 -10.11 -13.88 -4.27
N LEU A 172 -9.53 -12.89 -4.94
CA LEU A 172 -9.78 -11.46 -4.66
C LEU A 172 -11.27 -11.10 -4.63
N ILE A 173 -12.09 -11.76 -5.46
CA ILE A 173 -13.54 -11.54 -5.48
C ILE A 173 -14.20 -11.85 -4.13
N GLU A 174 -13.70 -12.82 -3.36
CA GLU A 174 -14.24 -13.14 -2.03
C GLU A 174 -13.96 -11.98 -1.07
N ILE A 175 -12.75 -11.40 -1.09
CA ILE A 175 -12.40 -10.22 -0.29
C ILE A 175 -13.30 -9.03 -0.64
N ILE A 176 -13.56 -8.84 -1.94
CA ILE A 176 -14.43 -7.75 -2.42
C ILE A 176 -15.89 -8.00 -2.01
N ASN A 177 -16.38 -9.23 -2.08
CA ASN A 177 -17.74 -9.58 -1.66
C ASN A 177 -17.95 -9.27 -0.17
N GLU A 178 -16.98 -9.60 0.68
CA GLU A 178 -17.04 -9.28 2.10
C GLU A 178 -17.01 -7.76 2.38
N LEU A 179 -16.25 -6.99 1.59
CA LEU A 179 -16.33 -5.52 1.63
C LEU A 179 -17.74 -5.04 1.25
N ILE A 180 -18.35 -5.60 0.20
CA ILE A 180 -19.72 -5.25 -0.21
C ILE A 180 -20.72 -5.57 0.91
N SER A 181 -20.62 -6.76 1.52
CA SER A 181 -21.46 -7.14 2.68
C SER A 181 -21.33 -6.13 3.81
N SER A 182 -20.09 -5.75 4.16
CA SER A 182 -19.85 -4.78 5.24
C SER A 182 -20.44 -3.38 4.99
N LEU A 183 -20.53 -2.97 3.72
CA LEU A 183 -21.17 -1.73 3.28
C LEU A 183 -22.69 -1.84 3.32
N GLN A 184 -23.25 -3.03 3.04
CA GLN A 184 -24.69 -3.30 3.11
C GLN A 184 -25.17 -3.38 4.56
N ASP A 185 -24.36 -3.98 5.44
CA ASP A 185 -24.64 -4.10 6.87
C ASP A 185 -24.45 -2.77 7.63
N GLY A 186 -23.91 -1.75 6.97
CA GLY A 186 -23.68 -0.43 7.57
C GLY A 186 -22.53 -0.40 8.59
N GLY A 187 -21.66 -1.41 8.61
CA GLY A 187 -20.48 -1.42 9.48
C GLY A 187 -19.27 -0.68 8.89
N VAL A 188 -19.29 -0.44 7.58
CA VAL A 188 -18.36 0.46 6.87
C VAL A 188 -19.12 1.70 6.44
N GLU A 189 -18.49 2.87 6.58
CA GLU A 189 -19.08 4.10 6.07
C GLU A 189 -19.17 4.02 4.55
N GLY A 190 -20.42 3.98 4.06
CA GLY A 190 -20.68 3.87 2.63
C GLY A 190 -20.10 5.03 1.82
N GLY A 191 -19.98 6.21 2.45
CA GLY A 191 -19.36 7.43 1.91
C GLY A 191 -19.55 7.63 0.40
N TYR A 192 -18.49 8.08 -0.25
CA TYR A 192 -18.40 8.16 -1.71
C TYR A 192 -18.05 6.78 -2.30
N ARG A 193 -19.03 5.88 -2.41
CA ARG A 193 -18.86 4.53 -3.00
C ARG A 193 -18.11 4.54 -4.34
N GLY A 194 -18.33 5.58 -5.16
CA GLY A 194 -17.62 5.78 -6.43
C GLY A 194 -16.11 5.99 -6.25
N GLU A 195 -15.68 6.67 -5.19
CA GLU A 195 -14.26 6.83 -4.85
C GLU A 195 -13.65 5.49 -4.42
N LEU A 196 -14.33 4.70 -3.59
CA LEU A 196 -13.83 3.39 -3.18
C LEU A 196 -13.61 2.45 -4.37
N VAL A 197 -14.54 2.44 -5.33
CA VAL A 197 -14.40 1.70 -6.58
C VAL A 197 -13.23 2.25 -7.41
N ALA A 198 -13.11 3.57 -7.56
CA ALA A 198 -12.00 4.18 -8.28
C ALA A 198 -10.64 3.83 -7.64
N ARG A 199 -10.56 3.85 -6.30
CA ARG A 199 -9.37 3.46 -5.54
C ARG A 199 -8.97 2.02 -5.84
N LEU A 200 -9.93 1.09 -5.77
CA LEU A 200 -9.68 -0.31 -6.08
C LEU A 200 -9.20 -0.52 -7.53
N LEU A 201 -9.82 0.17 -8.50
CA LEU A 201 -9.41 0.09 -9.91
C LEU A 201 -7.99 0.62 -10.12
N LEU A 202 -7.64 1.74 -9.50
CA LEU A 202 -6.30 2.32 -9.57
C LEU A 202 -5.24 1.38 -8.97
N LEU A 203 -5.50 0.79 -7.80
CA LEU A 203 -4.60 -0.19 -7.18
C LEU A 203 -4.50 -1.47 -8.01
N LYS A 204 -5.61 -1.92 -8.60
CA LYS A 204 -5.61 -3.12 -9.44
C LYS A 204 -4.78 -2.94 -10.70
N ALA A 205 -4.92 -1.78 -11.35
CA ALA A 205 -4.10 -1.42 -12.50
C ALA A 205 -2.61 -1.40 -12.14
N TRP A 206 -2.28 -0.83 -10.97
CA TRP A 206 -0.91 -0.83 -10.45
C TRP A 206 -0.36 -2.25 -10.26
N ASP A 207 -1.11 -3.09 -9.55
CA ASP A 207 -0.70 -4.45 -9.25
C ASP A 207 -0.54 -5.32 -10.50
N ASP A 208 -1.38 -5.11 -11.51
CA ASP A 208 -1.36 -5.86 -12.76
C ASP A 208 -0.12 -5.58 -13.62
N VAL A 209 0.55 -4.43 -13.43
CA VAL A 209 1.88 -4.18 -14.01
C VAL A 209 2.88 -5.13 -13.37
N TYR A 210 2.91 -5.20 -12.04
CA TYR A 210 3.91 -5.99 -11.31
C TYR A 210 3.64 -7.48 -11.33
N LYS A 211 2.39 -7.93 -11.44
CA LYS A 211 2.08 -9.37 -11.60
C LYS A 211 2.78 -10.02 -12.80
N LYS A 212 3.04 -9.24 -13.84
CA LYS A 212 3.69 -9.69 -15.08
C LYS A 212 5.21 -9.72 -14.96
N LEU A 213 5.77 -9.19 -13.87
CA LEU A 213 7.20 -9.07 -13.64
C LEU A 213 7.65 -10.07 -12.57
N ASP A 214 8.88 -10.55 -12.68
CA ASP A 214 9.47 -11.39 -11.67
C ASP A 214 9.57 -10.65 -10.32
N ALA A 215 9.16 -11.35 -9.25
CA ALA A 215 9.24 -10.81 -7.91
C ALA A 215 10.71 -10.66 -7.48
N PRO A 216 11.11 -9.51 -6.92
CA PRO A 216 12.47 -9.34 -6.40
C PRO A 216 12.70 -10.24 -5.19
N SER A 217 13.96 -10.58 -4.92
CA SER A 217 14.36 -11.38 -3.76
C SER A 217 13.94 -10.76 -2.42
N THR A 218 13.77 -9.44 -2.38
CA THR A 218 13.34 -8.68 -1.20
C THR A 218 11.85 -8.85 -0.89
N ARG A 219 11.04 -9.34 -1.83
CA ARG A 219 9.57 -9.32 -1.79
C ARG A 219 8.98 -7.93 -1.54
N ILE A 220 9.66 -6.85 -1.90
CA ILE A 220 9.03 -5.52 -2.00
C ILE A 220 8.67 -5.37 -3.48
N HIS A 221 7.51 -5.87 -3.86
CA HIS A 221 7.13 -6.06 -5.26
C HIS A 221 6.17 -4.98 -5.73
N TYR A 222 5.11 -4.71 -4.97
CA TYR A 222 4.05 -3.77 -5.32
C TYR A 222 4.37 -2.33 -4.93
N SER A 223 5.45 -2.10 -4.17
CA SER A 223 5.86 -0.80 -3.67
C SER A 223 7.02 -0.14 -4.42
N ARG A 224 7.25 -0.58 -5.66
CA ARG A 224 8.32 -0.11 -6.54
C ARG A 224 7.87 1.09 -7.38
N PHE A 225 8.79 1.75 -8.06
CA PHE A 225 8.48 2.77 -9.05
C PHE A 225 8.04 2.14 -10.38
N MET A 226 7.10 2.77 -11.05
CA MET A 226 6.75 2.45 -12.45
C MET A 226 6.66 3.73 -13.27
N THR A 227 6.67 3.59 -14.59
CA THR A 227 6.40 4.73 -15.46
C THR A 227 4.91 5.04 -15.49
N LEU A 228 4.57 6.32 -15.69
CA LEU A 228 3.17 6.72 -15.90
C LEU A 228 2.57 5.98 -17.11
N SER A 229 3.36 5.71 -18.15
CA SER A 229 2.94 4.96 -19.33
C SER A 229 2.50 3.54 -18.98
N ASP A 230 3.31 2.79 -18.22
CA ASP A 230 2.99 1.41 -17.84
C ASP A 230 1.71 1.36 -17.00
N PHE A 231 1.56 2.32 -16.07
CA PHE A 231 0.36 2.45 -15.26
C PHE A 231 -0.89 2.70 -16.12
N LEU A 232 -0.84 3.69 -17.02
CA LEU A 232 -1.98 4.05 -17.85
C LEU A 232 -2.36 2.95 -18.83
N LYS A 233 -1.39 2.21 -19.39
CA LYS A 233 -1.66 1.02 -20.21
C LYS A 233 -2.35 -0.10 -19.44
N SER A 234 -2.07 -0.21 -18.15
CA SER A 234 -2.73 -1.19 -17.28
C SER A 234 -4.14 -0.72 -16.85
N LEU A 235 -4.31 0.58 -16.63
CA LEU A 235 -5.58 1.18 -16.18
C LEU A 235 -6.62 1.31 -17.28
N LEU A 236 -6.19 1.64 -18.50
CA LEU A 236 -7.08 2.00 -19.61
C LEU A 236 -7.15 0.88 -20.63
N ALA A 237 -8.33 0.74 -21.26
CA ALA A 237 -8.46 -0.05 -22.48
C ALA A 237 -7.57 0.52 -23.59
N GLU A 238 -7.08 -0.33 -24.49
CA GLU A 238 -6.12 0.03 -25.55
C GLU A 238 -6.61 1.21 -26.39
N ASN A 239 -7.88 1.20 -26.82
CA ASN A 239 -8.49 2.29 -27.58
C ASN A 239 -8.58 3.63 -26.82
N ALA A 240 -8.68 3.59 -25.48
CA ALA A 240 -8.69 4.78 -24.64
C ALA A 240 -7.27 5.27 -24.40
N TYR A 241 -6.32 4.35 -24.20
CA TYR A 241 -4.91 4.67 -24.10
C TYR A 241 -4.41 5.34 -25.38
N ASP A 242 -4.72 4.82 -26.57
CA ASP A 242 -4.28 5.41 -27.85
C ASP A 242 -4.77 6.84 -28.08
N LYS A 243 -6.03 7.12 -27.68
CA LYS A 243 -6.59 8.47 -27.75
C LYS A 243 -5.83 9.44 -26.85
N ILE A 244 -5.34 8.97 -25.71
CA ILE A 244 -4.61 9.79 -24.74
C ILE A 244 -3.12 9.84 -25.07
N SER A 245 -2.54 8.77 -25.63
CA SER A 245 -1.11 8.61 -25.91
C SER A 245 -0.60 9.64 -26.93
N SER A 246 -1.43 10.02 -27.90
CA SER A 246 -1.15 11.14 -28.80
C SER A 246 -0.93 12.46 -28.07
N ARG A 247 -1.71 12.72 -27.01
CA ARG A 247 -1.50 13.86 -26.10
C ARG A 247 -0.35 13.61 -25.14
N LEU A 248 -0.02 12.34 -24.86
CA LEU A 248 1.08 12.03 -23.96
C LEU A 248 2.46 12.33 -24.61
N GLN A 249 2.55 12.27 -25.94
CA GLN A 249 3.79 12.50 -26.69
C GLN A 249 4.18 13.97 -26.81
N GLU A 250 3.33 14.89 -26.36
CA GLU A 250 3.71 16.29 -26.25
C GLU A 250 4.83 16.43 -25.20
N ARG A 251 5.99 16.96 -25.62
CA ARG A 251 7.00 17.42 -24.67
C ARG A 251 6.39 18.54 -23.86
N VAL A 252 6.11 18.26 -22.59
CA VAL A 252 5.75 19.31 -21.63
C VAL A 252 7.03 20.12 -21.42
N THR A 253 7.09 21.28 -22.09
CA THR A 253 8.25 22.19 -22.12
C THR A 253 8.71 22.64 -20.73
N PHE A 254 7.86 22.49 -19.71
CA PHE A 254 8.16 22.82 -18.32
C PHE A 254 8.99 21.75 -17.56
N THR A 255 9.03 20.49 -18.00
CA THR A 255 9.63 19.39 -17.21
C THR A 255 10.83 18.68 -17.86
N GLY A 256 11.09 18.89 -19.16
CA GLY A 256 12.24 18.29 -19.86
C GLY A 256 12.16 16.76 -20.05
N THR A 257 11.18 16.09 -19.43
CA THR A 257 10.83 14.69 -19.65
C THR A 257 9.67 14.54 -20.61
N GLU A 258 9.73 13.51 -21.45
CA GLU A 258 8.60 13.09 -22.27
C GLU A 258 7.49 12.59 -21.34
N PHE A 259 6.28 13.11 -21.53
CA PHE A 259 5.17 12.76 -20.67
C PHE A 259 4.78 11.28 -20.90
N GLY A 260 4.59 10.56 -19.80
CA GLY A 260 4.55 9.09 -19.79
C GLY A 260 5.84 8.41 -19.32
N GLN A 261 7.03 9.03 -19.49
CA GLN A 261 8.30 8.52 -18.95
C GLN A 261 8.57 8.96 -17.51
N ALA A 262 7.72 9.83 -16.95
CA ALA A 262 7.81 10.19 -15.54
C ALA A 262 7.62 8.94 -14.66
N TYR A 263 8.48 8.80 -13.65
CA TYR A 263 8.33 7.76 -12.65
C TYR A 263 7.27 8.18 -11.65
N ILE A 264 6.40 7.26 -11.31
CA ILE A 264 5.39 7.43 -10.27
C ILE A 264 5.58 6.34 -9.21
N LYS A 265 5.16 6.65 -7.99
CA LYS A 265 5.07 5.71 -6.89
C LYS A 265 3.71 5.84 -6.22
N PHE A 266 2.99 4.74 -6.14
CA PHE A 266 1.64 4.69 -5.61
C PHE A 266 1.39 3.32 -4.99
N THR A 267 1.34 3.26 -3.66
CA THR A 267 1.24 1.97 -2.95
C THR A 267 -0.08 1.82 -2.20
N HIS A 268 -0.65 2.94 -1.77
CA HIS A 268 -1.91 3.06 -1.04
C HIS A 268 -2.47 4.49 -1.17
N PHE A 269 -3.76 4.65 -0.86
CA PHE A 269 -4.35 5.96 -0.59
C PHE A 269 -4.05 6.39 0.85
N ILE A 270 -4.03 7.70 1.10
CA ILE A 270 -3.95 8.35 2.42
C ILE A 270 -5.23 9.14 2.66
#